data_AF-A0A4Q2Y846-F1
#
_entry.id   AF-A0A4Q2Y846-F1
#
_cell.length_a   1.000
_cell.length_b   1.000
_cell.length_c   1.000
_cell.angle_alpha   90.00
_cell.angle_beta   90.00
_cell.angle_gamma   90.00
#
_symmetry.space_group_name_H-M   'P 1'
#
loop_
_entity.id
_entity.type
_entity.pdbx_description
1 polymer ?
#
loop_
_entity_poly.entity_id
_entity_poly.type
_entity_poly.pdbx_seq_one_letter_code
_entity_poly.pdbx_strand_id
1 'polypeptide(L)'
;MKSKAAALLLSLASCQLCAAQGAPDPSADGSKPAASNIAGQAFPRIHPDLRGTFRLKAPEAKKVELDLGKLYPMQSGGDGMWTVTTDPLVPGFHYYSVVIDGVKVCDPASETFYGMGRQASGIEVPTAGEDFYQPRNVPHGEVRERAYFSRTTQDWRRIFVYTPPDYDRDPAARFPVLYLQHGGGEDERGWPVQGRMSHIMDNL
;
A
#
# COMPACT_ATOMS: atom_id res chain seq x y z
N MET A 1 -49.86 70.08 -8.52
CA MET A 1 -48.75 69.25 -9.05
C MET A 1 -48.06 68.60 -7.85
N LYS A 2 -48.20 67.29 -7.70
CA LYS A 2 -47.65 66.50 -6.59
C LYS A 2 -46.47 65.70 -7.12
N SER A 3 -45.26 65.84 -6.55
CA SER A 3 -44.18 64.87 -6.75
C SER A 3 -43.85 64.21 -5.41
N LYS A 4 -43.95 62.88 -5.39
CA LYS A 4 -43.49 62.02 -4.29
C LYS A 4 -42.11 61.52 -4.69
N ALA A 5 -41.10 61.75 -3.85
CA ALA A 5 -39.79 61.13 -3.99
C ALA A 5 -39.81 59.77 -3.27
N ALA A 6 -39.56 58.69 -4.01
CA ALA A 6 -39.43 57.34 -3.48
C ALA A 6 -37.97 57.10 -3.09
N ALA A 7 -37.71 56.83 -1.81
CA ALA A 7 -36.40 56.40 -1.32
C ALA A 7 -36.25 54.89 -1.54
N LEU A 8 -35.27 54.51 -2.37
CA LEU A 8 -34.89 53.13 -2.63
C LEU A 8 -33.88 52.68 -1.57
N LEU A 9 -34.29 51.82 -0.65
CA LEU A 9 -33.43 51.15 0.32
C LEU A 9 -32.75 49.94 -0.35
N LEU A 10 -31.44 50.04 -0.62
CA LEU A 10 -30.60 48.90 -1.00
C LEU A 10 -30.25 48.07 0.25
N SER A 11 -30.72 46.82 0.31
CA SER A 11 -30.28 45.82 1.29
C SER A 11 -28.95 45.21 0.85
N LEU A 12 -27.89 45.46 1.62
CA LEU A 12 -26.60 44.77 1.48
C LEU A 12 -26.73 43.38 2.10
N ALA A 13 -26.90 42.36 1.24
CA ALA A 13 -26.77 40.97 1.65
C ALA A 13 -25.29 40.64 1.86
N SER A 14 -24.87 40.55 3.13
CA SER A 14 -23.55 40.08 3.52
C SER A 14 -23.44 38.59 3.26
N CYS A 15 -22.80 38.22 2.16
CA CYS A 15 -22.41 36.85 1.85
C CYS A 15 -21.31 36.44 2.84
N GLN A 16 -21.67 35.69 3.88
CA GLN A 16 -20.69 35.07 4.77
C GLN A 16 -19.95 34.00 3.96
N LEU A 17 -18.69 34.28 3.61
CA LEU A 17 -17.77 33.25 3.15
C LEU A 17 -17.56 32.28 4.32
N CYS A 18 -18.20 31.10 4.25
CA CYS A 18 -17.72 29.94 4.97
C CYS A 18 -16.31 29.65 4.45
N ALA A 19 -15.30 30.02 5.23
CA ALA A 19 -13.95 29.50 5.04
C ALA A 19 -14.05 27.97 5.22
N ALA A 20 -13.97 27.22 4.12
CA ALA A 20 -13.71 25.80 4.19
C ALA A 20 -12.38 25.64 4.94
N GLN A 21 -12.44 25.11 6.16
CA GLN A 21 -11.23 24.69 6.86
C GLN A 21 -10.62 23.60 5.98
N GLY A 22 -9.54 23.96 5.28
CA GLY A 22 -8.77 23.01 4.49
C GLY A 22 -8.39 21.84 5.39
N ALA A 23 -8.58 20.62 4.89
CA ALA A 23 -8.15 19.42 5.60
C ALA A 23 -6.69 19.63 6.05
N PRO A 24 -6.32 19.28 7.30
CA PRO A 24 -4.96 19.42 7.79
C PRO A 24 -3.98 18.79 6.78
N ASP A 25 -2.84 19.44 6.57
CA ASP A 25 -1.76 18.87 5.79
C ASP A 25 -1.49 17.44 6.32
N PRO A 26 -1.67 16.39 5.50
CA PRO A 26 -1.48 15.01 5.95
C PRO A 26 -0.02 14.70 6.34
N SER A 27 0.92 15.63 6.18
CA SER A 27 2.30 15.53 6.68
C SER A 27 2.52 16.16 8.06
N ALA A 28 1.56 16.92 8.60
CA ALA A 28 1.73 17.64 9.86
C ALA A 28 1.82 16.72 11.10
N ASP A 29 1.35 15.48 10.99
CA ASP A 29 1.43 14.46 12.04
C ASP A 29 2.71 13.59 11.98
N GLY A 30 3.61 13.88 11.02
CA GLY A 30 4.85 13.13 10.81
C GLY A 30 4.66 11.76 10.16
N SER A 31 3.43 11.41 9.75
CA SER A 31 3.16 10.17 9.01
C SER A 31 3.76 10.21 7.60
N LYS A 32 4.03 9.03 7.04
CA LYS A 32 4.56 8.86 5.68
C LYS A 32 3.67 7.93 4.86
N PRO A 33 3.49 8.16 3.55
CA PRO A 33 2.87 7.18 2.66
C PRO A 33 3.55 5.81 2.80
N ALA A 34 2.77 4.73 2.80
CA ALA A 34 3.34 3.39 2.83
C ALA A 34 4.14 3.12 1.54
N ALA A 35 5.20 2.32 1.66
CA ALA A 35 6.06 1.98 0.53
C ALA A 35 5.36 1.12 -0.53
N SER A 36 4.23 0.51 -0.19
CA SER A 36 3.38 -0.29 -1.07
C SER A 36 2.33 0.53 -1.81
N ASN A 37 2.25 1.85 -1.62
CA ASN A 37 1.29 2.68 -2.35
C ASN A 37 1.63 2.69 -3.85
N ILE A 38 0.62 2.62 -4.70
CA ILE A 38 0.82 2.86 -6.14
C ILE A 38 1.18 4.33 -6.39
N ALA A 39 1.75 4.61 -7.57
CA ALA A 39 2.21 5.94 -7.93
C ALA A 39 1.15 7.04 -7.70
N GLY A 40 1.54 8.08 -6.97
CA GLY A 40 0.70 9.25 -6.70
C GLY A 40 -0.28 9.10 -5.53
N GLN A 41 -0.37 7.93 -4.88
CA GLN A 41 -1.28 7.73 -3.76
C GLN A 41 -0.66 8.13 -2.42
N ALA A 42 -1.33 9.03 -1.72
CA ALA A 42 -0.88 9.55 -0.43
C ALA A 42 -1.25 8.66 0.77
N PHE A 43 -2.12 7.66 0.57
CA PHE A 43 -2.61 6.71 1.56
C PHE A 43 -2.57 5.28 1.01
N PRO A 44 -2.44 4.25 1.88
CA PRO A 44 -2.28 4.33 3.33
C PRO A 44 -1.00 5.04 3.79
N ARG A 45 -1.01 5.46 5.07
CA ARG A 45 0.11 6.14 5.73
C ARG A 45 0.47 5.44 7.01
N ILE A 46 1.77 5.41 7.34
CA ILE A 46 2.28 4.93 8.61
C ILE A 46 2.73 6.12 9.47
N HIS A 47 2.24 6.16 10.70
CA HIS A 47 2.56 7.17 11.71
C HIS A 47 3.84 6.80 12.48
N PRO A 48 4.52 7.78 13.12
CA PRO A 48 5.69 7.51 13.96
C PRO A 48 5.42 6.55 15.13
N ASP A 49 4.16 6.44 15.57
CA ASP A 49 3.73 5.52 16.63
C ASP A 49 3.19 4.18 16.10
N LEU A 50 3.53 3.84 14.85
CA LEU A 50 3.21 2.59 14.15
C LEU A 50 1.72 2.39 13.84
N ARG A 51 0.86 3.39 14.03
CA ARG A 51 -0.52 3.34 13.52
C ARG A 51 -0.54 3.49 12.01
N GLY A 52 -1.48 2.81 11.36
CA GLY A 52 -1.77 3.00 9.95
C GLY A 52 -3.05 3.82 9.75
N THR A 53 -3.03 4.84 8.90
CA THR A 53 -4.25 5.51 8.42
C THR A 53 -4.55 5.09 6.99
N PHE A 54 -5.78 4.63 6.77
CA PHE A 54 -6.28 4.16 5.50
C PHE A 54 -7.44 5.05 5.04
N ARG A 55 -7.54 5.25 3.73
CA ARG A 55 -8.61 6.04 3.12
C ARG A 55 -9.13 5.36 1.86
N LEU A 56 -10.44 5.42 1.66
CA LEU A 56 -11.09 4.92 0.44
C LEU A 56 -12.25 5.83 0.06
N LYS A 57 -12.36 6.20 -1.22
CA LYS A 57 -13.56 6.86 -1.75
C LYS A 57 -14.60 5.81 -2.13
N ALA A 58 -15.73 5.80 -1.44
CA ALA A 58 -16.87 4.93 -1.73
C ALA A 58 -18.18 5.67 -1.37
N PRO A 59 -18.65 6.59 -2.23
CA PRO A 59 -19.73 7.52 -1.88
C PRO A 59 -21.08 6.87 -1.59
N GLU A 60 -21.35 5.73 -2.21
CA GLU A 60 -22.62 5.00 -2.09
C GLU A 60 -22.55 3.85 -1.07
N ALA A 61 -21.36 3.58 -0.50
CA ALA A 61 -21.20 2.52 0.47
C ALA A 61 -22.00 2.82 1.74
N LYS A 62 -22.56 1.78 2.37
CA LYS A 62 -23.28 1.90 3.65
C LYS A 62 -22.37 1.56 4.81
N LYS A 63 -21.42 0.66 4.59
CA LYS A 63 -20.43 0.21 5.57
C LYS A 63 -19.10 -0.03 4.87
N VAL A 64 -18.04 0.54 5.42
CA VAL A 64 -16.68 0.24 5.00
C VAL A 64 -15.86 -0.16 6.22
N GLU A 65 -15.10 -1.23 6.10
CA GLU A 65 -14.20 -1.74 7.14
C GLU A 65 -12.82 -2.03 6.54
N LEU A 66 -11.78 -1.89 7.36
CA LEU A 66 -10.44 -2.37 7.05
C LEU A 66 -10.22 -3.72 7.73
N ASP A 67 -9.81 -4.73 6.98
CA ASP A 67 -9.44 -6.05 7.48
C ASP A 67 -7.92 -6.22 7.46
N LEU A 68 -7.30 -6.17 8.63
CA LEU A 68 -5.87 -6.41 8.90
C LEU A 68 -5.70 -7.63 9.82
N GLY A 69 -6.57 -8.64 9.68
CA GLY A 69 -6.73 -9.72 10.67
C GLY A 69 -7.61 -9.32 11.86
N LYS A 70 -7.64 -8.02 12.20
CA LYS A 70 -8.70 -7.36 12.96
C LYS A 70 -9.54 -6.51 12.00
N LEU A 71 -10.86 -6.52 12.17
CA LEU A 71 -11.78 -5.63 11.46
C LEU A 71 -11.85 -4.27 12.16
N TYR A 72 -11.58 -3.20 11.42
CA TYR A 72 -11.69 -1.83 11.87
C TYR A 72 -12.80 -1.11 11.09
N PRO A 73 -13.89 -0.68 11.76
CA PRO A 73 -14.89 0.16 11.11
C PRO A 73 -14.28 1.47 10.62
N MET A 74 -14.51 1.80 9.35
CA MET A 74 -14.10 3.08 8.79
C MET A 74 -15.18 4.14 9.03
N GLN A 75 -14.75 5.37 9.29
CA GLN A 75 -15.63 6.51 9.50
C GLN A 75 -15.88 7.20 8.17
N SER A 76 -17.15 7.46 7.84
CA SER A 76 -17.53 8.28 6.68
C SER A 76 -17.28 9.76 6.98
N GLY A 77 -16.59 10.45 6.07
CA GLY A 77 -16.39 11.90 6.10
C GLY A 77 -17.56 12.71 5.52
N GLY A 78 -18.64 12.04 5.08
CA GLY A 78 -19.84 12.68 4.51
C GLY A 78 -19.71 13.10 3.04
N ASP A 79 -18.48 13.28 2.53
CA ASP A 79 -18.20 13.53 1.11
C ASP A 79 -18.07 12.24 0.28
N GLY A 80 -18.25 11.08 0.92
CA GLY A 80 -17.99 9.75 0.34
C GLY A 80 -16.56 9.23 0.56
N MET A 81 -15.72 9.96 1.28
CA MET A 81 -14.44 9.44 1.77
C MET A 81 -14.65 8.67 3.07
N TRP A 82 -14.05 7.49 3.16
CA TRP A 82 -14.00 6.68 4.37
C TRP A 82 -12.58 6.69 4.92
N THR A 83 -12.43 6.86 6.23
CA THR A 83 -11.11 6.92 6.89
C THR A 83 -11.09 6.05 8.13
N VAL A 84 -9.96 5.38 8.39
CA VAL A 84 -9.70 4.73 9.67
C VAL A 84 -8.24 4.89 10.04
N THR A 85 -7.98 5.01 11.34
CA THR A 85 -6.63 4.89 11.91
C THR A 85 -6.63 3.69 12.85
N THR A 86 -5.68 2.79 12.67
CA THR A 86 -5.58 1.56 13.46
C THR A 86 -5.02 1.84 14.86
N ASP A 87 -5.02 0.83 15.73
CA ASP A 87 -4.08 0.76 16.85
C ASP A 87 -2.64 0.58 16.30
N PRO A 88 -1.57 0.76 17.11
CA PRO A 88 -0.20 0.50 16.66
C PRO A 88 -0.05 -0.90 16.06
N LEU A 89 0.50 -0.97 14.85
CA LEU A 89 0.76 -2.21 14.14
C LEU A 89 2.13 -2.77 14.53
N VAL A 90 2.25 -4.10 14.49
CA VAL A 90 3.55 -4.76 14.68
C VAL A 90 4.46 -4.42 13.48
N PRO A 91 5.75 -4.14 13.66
CA PRO A 91 6.68 -3.97 12.55
C PRO A 91 6.71 -5.17 11.60
N GLY A 92 6.97 -4.91 10.32
CA GLY A 92 6.98 -5.87 9.22
C GLY A 92 5.81 -5.73 8.27
N PHE A 93 5.68 -6.72 7.39
CA PHE A 93 4.69 -6.75 6.32
C PHE A 93 3.36 -7.36 6.77
N HIS A 94 2.24 -6.73 6.42
CA HIS A 94 0.89 -7.23 6.70
C HIS A 94 0.04 -7.25 5.45
N TYR A 95 -0.56 -8.41 5.14
CA TYR A 95 -1.65 -8.47 4.16
C TYR A 95 -2.91 -7.80 4.72
N TYR A 96 -3.66 -7.09 3.88
CA TYR A 96 -4.92 -6.48 4.27
C TYR A 96 -5.95 -6.44 3.14
N SER A 97 -7.19 -6.09 3.49
CA SER A 97 -8.26 -5.83 2.53
C SER A 97 -9.21 -4.74 3.02
N VAL A 98 -9.88 -4.09 2.09
CA VAL A 98 -11.01 -3.23 2.41
C VAL A 98 -12.30 -4.03 2.22
N VAL A 99 -13.26 -3.87 3.12
CA VAL A 99 -14.55 -4.55 3.07
C VAL A 99 -15.62 -3.49 2.82
N ILE A 100 -16.24 -3.51 1.64
CA ILE A 100 -17.27 -2.55 1.24
C ILE A 100 -18.59 -3.30 1.19
N ASP A 101 -19.53 -2.94 2.05
CA ASP A 101 -20.86 -3.57 2.15
C ASP A 101 -20.80 -5.11 2.21
N GLY A 102 -19.79 -5.64 2.92
CA GLY A 102 -19.57 -7.08 3.10
C GLY A 102 -18.67 -7.75 2.06
N VAL A 103 -18.28 -7.05 1.00
CA VAL A 103 -17.39 -7.57 -0.05
C VAL A 103 -15.94 -7.21 0.24
N LYS A 104 -15.06 -8.21 0.37
CA LYS A 104 -13.61 -8.00 0.54
C LYS A 104 -12.97 -7.70 -0.81
N VAL A 105 -12.23 -6.60 -0.89
CA VAL A 105 -11.50 -6.15 -2.08
C VAL A 105 -10.08 -5.73 -1.72
N CYS A 106 -9.19 -5.73 -2.72
CA CYS A 106 -7.90 -5.05 -2.60
C CYS A 106 -8.14 -3.54 -2.54
N ASP A 107 -7.36 -2.85 -1.73
CA ASP A 107 -7.26 -1.40 -1.73
C ASP A 107 -6.69 -0.92 -3.08
N PRO A 108 -7.44 -0.13 -3.87
CA PRO A 108 -6.96 0.38 -5.15
C PRO A 108 -5.79 1.36 -5.02
N ALA A 109 -5.48 1.84 -3.80
CA ALA A 109 -4.35 2.73 -3.56
C ALA A 109 -3.03 1.98 -3.26
N SER A 110 -3.07 0.66 -3.10
CA SER A 110 -1.91 -0.18 -2.80
C SER A 110 -1.58 -1.12 -3.96
N GLU A 111 -0.30 -1.44 -4.10
CA GLU A 111 0.18 -2.62 -4.82
C GLU A 111 -0.47 -3.89 -4.26
N THR A 112 -0.46 -4.95 -5.05
CA THR A 112 -1.03 -6.26 -4.66
C THR A 112 0.03 -7.35 -4.57
N PHE A 113 -0.18 -8.23 -3.59
CA PHE A 113 0.72 -9.30 -3.22
C PHE A 113 -0.09 -10.60 -3.16
N TYR A 114 0.47 -11.67 -3.71
CA TYR A 114 -0.18 -12.97 -3.62
C TYR A 114 0.12 -13.60 -2.25
N GLY A 115 -0.93 -13.75 -1.46
CA GLY A 115 -0.90 -14.26 -0.10
C GLY A 115 -2.30 -14.56 0.40
N MET A 116 -2.45 -15.29 1.49
CA MET A 116 -3.76 -15.73 1.99
C MET A 116 -4.59 -16.53 0.95
N GLY A 117 -3.95 -17.10 -0.07
CA GLY A 117 -4.57 -17.82 -1.19
C GLY A 117 -5.19 -16.94 -2.28
N ARG A 118 -4.87 -15.63 -2.32
CA ARG A 118 -5.44 -14.67 -3.28
C ARG A 118 -4.50 -13.48 -3.51
N GLN A 119 -4.90 -12.55 -4.41
CA GLN A 119 -4.32 -11.21 -4.38
C GLN A 119 -4.87 -10.44 -3.18
N ALA A 120 -3.97 -9.81 -2.43
CA ALA A 120 -4.28 -8.96 -1.30
C ALA A 120 -3.46 -7.67 -1.37
N SER A 121 -3.96 -6.60 -0.77
CA SER A 121 -3.13 -5.42 -0.53
C SER A 121 -2.14 -5.71 0.59
N GLY A 122 -1.06 -4.93 0.64
CA GLY A 122 0.00 -5.12 1.62
C GLY A 122 0.42 -3.80 2.21
N ILE A 123 0.81 -3.80 3.48
CA ILE A 123 1.40 -2.62 4.14
C ILE A 123 2.65 -3.02 4.91
N GLU A 124 3.74 -2.31 4.66
CA GLU A 124 5.01 -2.47 5.38
C GLU A 124 5.07 -1.46 6.52
N VAL A 125 5.16 -1.95 7.75
CA VAL A 125 5.38 -1.15 8.95
C VAL A 125 6.86 -1.19 9.28
N PRO A 126 7.62 -0.08 9.15
CA PRO A 126 9.07 -0.11 9.29
C PRO A 126 9.49 -0.38 10.74
N THR A 127 10.55 -1.17 10.91
CA THR A 127 11.29 -1.23 12.19
C THR A 127 12.33 -0.11 12.21
N ALA A 128 12.38 0.66 13.31
CA ALA A 128 13.36 1.73 13.45
C ALA A 128 14.79 1.18 13.43
N GLY A 129 15.61 1.69 12.50
CA GLY A 129 17.02 1.29 12.37
C GLY A 129 17.28 0.02 11.56
N GLU A 130 16.24 -0.66 11.07
CA GLU A 130 16.41 -1.81 10.17
C GLU A 130 16.31 -1.37 8.70
N ASP A 131 17.40 -1.57 7.97
CA ASP A 131 17.51 -1.18 6.56
C ASP A 131 18.19 -2.27 5.70
N PHE A 132 18.38 -3.48 6.24
CA PHE A 132 19.07 -4.59 5.54
C PHE A 132 18.31 -5.10 4.31
N TYR A 133 17.00 -4.84 4.25
CA TYR A 133 16.11 -5.23 3.16
C TYR A 133 15.68 -4.05 2.28
N GLN A 134 16.28 -2.87 2.49
CA GLN A 134 16.03 -1.69 1.67
C GLN A 134 17.05 -1.62 0.52
N PRO A 135 16.68 -1.03 -0.62
CA PRO A 135 17.65 -0.78 -1.69
C PRO A 135 18.75 0.17 -1.20
N ARG A 136 20.01 -0.16 -1.52
CA ARG A 136 21.21 0.63 -1.21
C ARG A 136 22.01 0.88 -2.48
N ASN A 137 22.96 1.81 -2.41
CA ASN A 137 23.90 2.04 -3.52
C ASN A 137 25.00 0.96 -3.53
N VAL A 138 24.64 -0.25 -3.94
CA VAL A 138 25.50 -1.43 -4.07
C VAL A 138 25.27 -2.09 -5.44
N PRO A 139 26.18 -2.96 -5.92
CA PRO A 139 25.89 -3.79 -7.09
C PRO A 139 24.64 -4.62 -6.84
N HIS A 140 23.71 -4.63 -7.80
CA HIS A 140 22.45 -5.36 -7.70
C HIS A 140 22.46 -6.61 -8.57
N GLY A 141 21.96 -7.71 -8.00
CA GLY A 141 21.67 -8.92 -8.76
C GLY A 141 20.41 -8.79 -9.60
N GLU A 142 20.06 -9.87 -10.29
CA GLU A 142 18.84 -9.95 -11.09
C GLU A 142 17.88 -10.98 -10.53
N VAL A 143 16.59 -10.65 -10.48
CA VAL A 143 15.53 -11.63 -10.25
C VAL A 143 14.94 -12.05 -11.61
N ARG A 144 15.26 -13.27 -12.04
CA ARG A 144 14.89 -13.81 -13.36
C ARG A 144 13.67 -14.70 -13.27
N GLU A 145 12.59 -14.32 -13.95
CA GLU A 145 11.42 -15.18 -14.14
C GLU A 145 11.71 -16.26 -15.20
N ARG A 146 11.37 -17.51 -14.88
CA ARG A 146 11.55 -18.66 -15.79
C ARG A 146 10.32 -19.57 -15.77
N ALA A 147 9.78 -19.84 -16.95
CA ALA A 147 8.81 -20.90 -17.16
C ALA A 147 9.50 -22.22 -17.50
N TYR A 148 9.01 -23.34 -16.98
CA TYR A 148 9.50 -24.67 -17.30
C TYR A 148 8.36 -25.69 -17.31
N PHE A 149 8.41 -26.66 -18.22
CA PHE A 149 7.45 -27.75 -18.23
C PHE A 149 7.86 -28.85 -17.25
N SER A 150 7.00 -29.17 -16.29
CA SER A 150 7.22 -30.20 -15.28
C SER A 150 6.64 -31.54 -15.75
N ARG A 151 7.51 -32.53 -15.95
CA ARG A 151 7.07 -33.90 -16.29
C ARG A 151 6.36 -34.61 -15.15
N THR A 152 6.62 -34.23 -13.90
CA THR A 152 5.96 -34.84 -12.74
C THR A 152 4.51 -34.38 -12.61
N THR A 153 4.25 -33.09 -12.86
CA THR A 153 2.89 -32.51 -12.76
C THR A 153 2.18 -32.42 -14.11
N GLN A 154 2.86 -32.73 -15.21
CA GLN A 154 2.37 -32.60 -16.58
C GLN A 154 1.82 -31.20 -16.89
N ASP A 155 2.52 -30.17 -16.41
CA ASP A 155 2.06 -28.78 -16.52
C ASP A 155 3.24 -27.80 -16.59
N TRP A 156 2.98 -26.61 -17.15
CA TRP A 156 3.90 -25.48 -17.09
C TRP A 156 3.94 -24.90 -15.67
N ARG A 157 5.15 -24.70 -15.18
CA ARG A 157 5.42 -24.09 -13.89
C ARG A 157 6.30 -22.87 -14.08
N ARG A 158 6.33 -22.03 -13.06
CA ARG A 158 7.16 -20.84 -12.99
C ARG A 158 8.06 -20.88 -11.76
N ILE A 159 9.24 -20.28 -11.90
CA ILE A 159 10.18 -20.05 -10.81
C ILE A 159 10.82 -18.66 -10.98
N PHE A 160 11.19 -18.03 -9.86
CA PHE A 160 12.04 -16.86 -9.83
C PHE A 160 13.43 -17.26 -9.34
N VAL A 161 14.47 -16.81 -10.06
CA VAL A 161 15.87 -17.13 -9.76
C VAL A 161 16.63 -15.83 -9.55
N TYR A 162 17.13 -15.62 -8.33
CA TYR A 162 18.10 -14.56 -8.07
C TYR A 162 19.48 -14.98 -8.56
N THR A 163 20.15 -14.11 -9.32
CA THR A 163 21.57 -14.25 -9.69
C THR A 163 22.36 -13.06 -9.16
N PRO A 164 23.55 -13.26 -8.54
CA PRO A 164 24.33 -12.18 -7.94
C PRO A 164 24.82 -11.17 -9.01
N PRO A 165 25.23 -9.95 -8.59
CA PRO A 165 25.58 -8.86 -9.52
C PRO A 165 26.60 -9.21 -10.61
N ASP A 166 27.57 -10.07 -10.30
CA ASP A 166 28.65 -10.46 -11.22
C ASP A 166 28.37 -11.77 -12.00
N TYR A 167 27.14 -12.30 -11.93
CA TYR A 167 26.81 -13.63 -12.44
C TYR A 167 27.17 -13.85 -13.92
N ASP A 168 26.94 -12.87 -14.79
CA ASP A 168 27.19 -13.01 -16.24
C ASP A 168 28.62 -12.60 -16.66
N ARG A 169 29.50 -12.21 -15.73
CA ARG A 169 30.87 -11.75 -16.07
C ARG A 169 31.79 -12.89 -16.48
N ASP A 170 31.61 -14.07 -15.89
CA ASP A 170 32.35 -15.29 -16.22
C ASP A 170 31.38 -16.46 -16.41
N PRO A 171 31.11 -16.88 -17.66
CA PRO A 171 30.25 -18.04 -17.95
C PRO A 171 30.76 -19.38 -17.37
N ALA A 172 32.05 -19.47 -17.02
CA ALA A 172 32.64 -20.64 -16.38
C ALA A 172 32.47 -20.65 -14.85
N ALA A 173 32.16 -19.51 -14.24
CA ALA A 173 31.93 -19.41 -12.80
C ALA A 173 30.75 -20.29 -12.36
N ARG A 174 30.82 -20.75 -11.11
CA ARG A 174 29.79 -21.57 -10.46
C ARG A 174 29.49 -20.99 -9.10
N PHE A 175 28.20 -21.00 -8.75
CA PHE A 175 27.69 -20.44 -7.51
C PHE A 175 26.97 -21.54 -6.72
N PRO A 176 27.02 -21.53 -5.38
CA PRO A 176 26.15 -22.38 -4.58
C PRO A 176 24.67 -22.00 -4.83
N VAL A 177 23.78 -22.97 -4.64
CA VAL A 177 22.33 -22.77 -4.88
C VAL A 177 21.57 -22.93 -3.57
N LEU A 178 20.77 -21.91 -3.24
CA LEU A 178 19.77 -21.96 -2.18
C LEU A 178 18.39 -22.14 -2.81
N TYR A 179 17.68 -23.21 -2.43
CA TYR A 179 16.26 -23.37 -2.74
C TYR A 179 15.43 -22.81 -1.59
N LEU A 180 14.65 -21.77 -1.87
CA LEU A 180 13.90 -21.03 -0.87
C LEU A 180 12.39 -21.09 -1.19
N GLN A 181 11.62 -21.70 -0.31
CA GLN A 181 10.18 -21.96 -0.51
C GLN A 181 9.31 -21.03 0.32
N HIS A 182 8.13 -20.69 -0.20
CA HIS A 182 7.11 -19.87 0.46
C HIS A 182 6.24 -20.69 1.44
N GLY A 183 5.37 -20.01 2.19
CA GLY A 183 4.41 -20.62 3.11
C GLY A 183 3.07 -21.00 2.47
N GLY A 184 2.15 -21.53 3.28
CA GLY A 184 0.79 -21.86 2.81
C GLY A 184 0.01 -20.62 2.39
N GLY A 185 -0.67 -20.68 1.23
CA GLY A 185 -1.46 -19.57 0.70
C GLY A 185 -0.65 -18.51 -0.06
N GLU A 186 0.62 -18.76 -0.31
CA GLU A 186 1.51 -17.92 -1.12
C GLU A 186 1.93 -18.67 -2.40
N ASP A 187 2.78 -18.04 -3.21
CA ASP A 187 3.38 -18.66 -4.39
C ASP A 187 4.83 -18.20 -4.59
N GLU A 188 5.43 -18.55 -5.74
CA GLU A 188 6.84 -18.27 -6.06
C GLU A 188 7.22 -16.78 -6.06
N ARG A 189 6.24 -15.86 -6.01
CA ARG A 189 6.48 -14.41 -5.93
C ARG A 189 6.77 -13.93 -4.51
N GLY A 190 6.44 -14.73 -3.48
CA GLY A 190 6.49 -14.30 -2.08
C GLY A 190 7.85 -13.74 -1.66
N TRP A 191 8.90 -14.51 -1.88
CA TRP A 191 10.27 -14.12 -1.54
C TRP A 191 10.82 -12.92 -2.33
N PRO A 192 10.71 -12.86 -3.67
CA PRO A 192 11.22 -11.70 -4.42
C PRO A 192 10.42 -10.41 -4.21
N VAL A 193 9.12 -10.50 -3.89
CA VAL A 193 8.26 -9.31 -3.79
C VAL A 193 8.12 -8.86 -2.33
N GLN A 194 7.19 -9.43 -1.56
CA GLN A 194 6.97 -9.01 -0.17
C GLN A 194 8.10 -9.44 0.78
N GLY A 195 8.86 -10.48 0.43
CA GLY A 195 10.05 -10.91 1.18
C GLY A 195 11.31 -10.10 0.89
N ARG A 196 11.30 -9.24 -0.15
CA ARG A 196 12.42 -8.37 -0.54
C ARG A 196 13.78 -9.08 -0.65
N MET A 197 13.77 -10.35 -1.04
CA MET A 197 14.95 -11.21 -0.94
C MET A 197 16.14 -10.70 -1.77
N SER A 198 15.89 -10.06 -2.92
CA SER A 198 16.97 -9.54 -3.76
C SER A 198 17.75 -8.44 -3.05
N HIS A 199 17.06 -7.49 -2.40
CA HIS A 199 17.72 -6.44 -1.63
C HIS A 199 18.50 -6.99 -0.45
N ILE A 200 17.97 -8.01 0.23
CA ILE A 200 18.69 -8.68 1.31
C ILE A 200 19.98 -9.31 0.76
N MET A 201 19.89 -10.07 -0.33
CA MET A 201 21.05 -10.73 -0.94
C MET A 201 22.08 -9.75 -1.49
N ASP A 202 21.66 -8.60 -2.02
CA ASP A 202 22.57 -7.55 -2.50
C ASP A 202 23.31 -6.83 -1.36
N ASN A 203 22.74 -6.80 -0.15
CA ASN A 203 23.26 -6.09 1.01
C ASN A 203 24.15 -6.95 1.93
N LEU A 204 24.20 -8.27 1.74
CA LEU A 204 25.02 -9.22 2.49
C LEU A 204 26.45 -9.30 1.95
#